data_AF-A0A7J5XVA1-F1
#
_entry.id   AF-A0A7J5XVA1-F1
#
_cell.length_a   1.000
_cell.length_b   1.000
_cell.length_c   1.000
_cell.angle_alpha   90.00
_cell.angle_beta   90.00
_cell.angle_gamma   90.00
#
_symmetry.space_group_name_H-M   'P 1'
#
loop_
_entity.id
_entity.type
_entity.pdbx_description
1 polymer ?
#
loop_
_entity_poly.entity_id
_entity_poly.type
_entity_poly.pdbx_seq_one_letter_code
_entity_poly.pdbx_strand_id
1 'polypeptide(L)'
;MEKIVLACLGTYLEPSGIFGVLVETECYGTDVIKTVISGSHYSRAHTAHSIIHEVLTSMMFEAFLSKFPERLTELDALQVNCQSKELTSEEWNTTKERADSIQAAFQDYLKERASLSQSFDYWKTYVSDLFPIIRDLTNSLRSGDWILYLSAIERATSLFFFFGRTNYCRWTPLFLQDCYQLKDKFPLLYDSYMNGGFVVNTTKKGSGVPFDQALEQCYNRPAKVSGGIIGVTRKKEAVALWGIIKHKKDQYVELLEMKGDVGGELSLHHAFNPSTATKIVMMVQDIEEYLQKVCSPLQDQVALKNVLTGEIVTNVNVDKLLCCLTEGSAACAKFIDDRLRNRSISIHSTISRIKFRSPKTILKLTSKADIKDETIKALKFIEYGCHRGFTLEELLQHEITNSAFFLVDKDGYLRKSAKSQLGAELLKLCPLIDKKGPKPPQKPMPPLSTSWPWCERSP
;
A
#
# COMPACT_ATOMS: atom_id res chain seq x y z
N MET A 1 -3.47 4.04 -12.58
CA MET A 1 -3.42 5.45 -12.12
C MET A 1 -3.36 5.55 -10.60
N GLU A 2 -4.18 4.78 -9.90
CA GLU A 2 -4.23 4.68 -8.43
C GLU A 2 -2.88 4.64 -7.71
N LYS A 3 -1.92 3.80 -8.16
CA LYS A 3 -0.56 3.73 -7.60
C LYS A 3 0.15 5.10 -7.52
N ILE A 4 -0.06 5.95 -8.52
CA ILE A 4 0.60 7.26 -8.60
C ILE A 4 -0.11 8.26 -7.72
N VAL A 5 -1.44 8.17 -7.61
CA VAL A 5 -2.21 8.95 -6.62
C VAL A 5 -1.73 8.59 -5.21
N LEU A 6 -1.63 7.30 -4.87
CA LEU A 6 -1.06 6.84 -3.60
C LEU A 6 0.37 7.37 -3.38
N ALA A 7 1.21 7.39 -4.42
CA ALA A 7 2.55 7.97 -4.30
C ALA A 7 2.54 9.49 -4.05
N CYS A 8 1.57 10.23 -4.60
CA CYS A 8 1.36 11.65 -4.30
C CYS A 8 0.88 11.84 -2.86
N LEU A 9 -0.09 11.04 -2.40
CA LEU A 9 -0.56 11.04 -1.01
C LEU A 9 0.58 10.71 -0.03
N GLY A 10 1.42 9.73 -0.37
CA GLY A 10 2.62 9.38 0.40
C GLY A 10 3.60 10.54 0.49
N THR A 11 3.82 11.25 -0.62
CA THR A 11 4.70 12.45 -0.65
C THR A 11 4.10 13.58 0.18
N TYR A 12 2.76 13.75 0.19
CA TYR A 12 2.07 14.74 1.01
C TYR A 12 2.25 14.47 2.50
N LEU A 13 2.11 13.21 2.93
CA LEU A 13 2.16 12.78 4.33
C LEU A 13 3.59 12.57 4.88
N GLU A 14 4.60 12.49 4.04
CA GLU A 14 5.98 12.24 4.47
C GLU A 14 6.53 13.23 5.53
N PRO A 15 6.30 14.56 5.46
CA PRO A 15 6.80 15.49 6.47
C PRO A 15 6.17 15.29 7.86
N SER A 16 4.95 14.76 7.94
CA SER A 16 4.19 14.68 9.19
C SER A 16 4.70 13.60 10.14
N GLY A 17 5.51 12.65 9.68
CA GLY A 17 6.01 11.55 10.51
C GLY A 17 5.03 10.41 10.75
N ILE A 18 3.81 10.47 10.19
CA ILE A 18 2.78 9.44 10.38
C ILE A 18 3.23 8.04 9.93
N PHE A 19 4.07 7.95 8.89
CA PHE A 19 4.63 6.68 8.45
C PHE A 19 5.62 6.07 9.45
N GLY A 20 6.25 6.88 10.29
CA GLY A 20 7.06 6.40 11.41
C GLY A 20 6.19 5.83 12.52
N VAL A 21 5.03 6.44 12.80
CA VAL A 21 4.04 5.91 13.75
C VAL A 21 3.61 4.49 13.36
N LEU A 22 3.34 4.24 12.08
CA LEU A 22 3.02 2.89 11.58
C LEU A 22 4.11 1.84 11.85
N VAL A 23 5.36 2.26 12.02
CA VAL A 23 6.47 1.36 12.36
C VAL A 23 6.58 1.17 13.86
N GLU A 24 6.44 2.25 14.64
CA GLU A 24 6.49 2.20 16.10
C GLU A 24 5.35 1.38 16.70
N THR A 25 4.16 1.38 16.07
CA THR A 25 3.03 0.53 16.46
C THR A 25 3.11 -0.89 15.90
N GLU A 26 4.23 -1.27 15.29
CA GLU A 26 4.47 -2.58 14.66
C GLU A 26 3.43 -2.98 13.59
N CYS A 27 2.62 -2.04 13.10
CA CYS A 27 1.64 -2.27 12.04
C CYS A 27 2.33 -2.58 10.71
N TYR A 28 3.48 -1.95 10.46
CA TYR A 28 4.29 -2.11 9.25
C TYR A 28 5.78 -2.24 9.56
N GLY A 29 6.47 -3.06 8.76
CA GLY A 29 7.94 -3.13 8.79
C GLY A 29 8.59 -1.90 8.15
N THR A 30 9.79 -1.56 8.61
CA THR A 30 10.60 -0.42 8.15
C THR A 30 10.77 -0.37 6.62
N ASP A 31 11.10 -1.51 6.00
CA ASP A 31 11.28 -1.59 4.55
C ASP A 31 9.96 -1.57 3.78
N VAL A 32 8.87 -2.00 4.42
CA VAL A 32 7.55 -1.98 3.80
C VAL A 32 7.05 -0.54 3.62
N ILE A 33 7.33 0.34 4.58
CA ILE A 33 6.92 1.76 4.51
C ILE A 33 7.48 2.48 3.27
N LYS A 34 8.70 2.16 2.84
CA LYS A 34 9.26 2.71 1.59
C LYS A 34 8.38 2.37 0.38
N THR A 35 7.81 1.16 0.36
CA THR A 35 6.89 0.73 -0.71
C THR A 35 5.51 1.36 -0.61
N VAL A 36 5.07 1.72 0.61
CA VAL A 36 3.84 2.45 0.88
C VAL A 36 3.97 3.90 0.39
N ILE A 37 5.00 4.63 0.84
CA ILE A 37 5.26 6.04 0.48
C ILE A 37 5.40 6.20 -1.05
N SER A 38 6.13 5.28 -1.68
CA SER A 38 6.33 5.32 -3.14
C SER A 38 5.12 4.85 -3.95
N GLY A 39 4.09 4.28 -3.33
CA GLY A 39 2.95 3.67 -4.02
C GLY A 39 3.32 2.45 -4.88
N SER A 40 4.53 1.92 -4.77
CA SER A 40 5.04 0.83 -5.62
C SER A 40 4.27 -0.47 -5.38
N HIS A 41 3.94 -0.76 -4.12
CA HIS A 41 3.11 -1.89 -3.74
C HIS A 41 1.66 -1.46 -3.47
N TYR A 42 0.81 -1.52 -4.50
CA TYR A 42 -0.58 -1.05 -4.47
C TYR A 42 -1.38 -1.47 -3.23
N SER A 43 -1.52 -2.78 -2.97
CA SER A 43 -2.38 -3.26 -1.89
C SER A 43 -1.93 -2.75 -0.51
N ARG A 44 -0.65 -2.88 -0.18
CA ARG A 44 -0.06 -2.33 1.06
C ARG A 44 -0.24 -0.82 1.18
N ALA A 45 0.02 -0.07 0.10
CA ALA A 45 -0.12 1.38 0.10
C ALA A 45 -1.59 1.79 0.32
N HIS A 46 -2.52 1.17 -0.39
CA HIS A 46 -3.96 1.41 -0.24
C HIS A 46 -4.41 1.09 1.20
N THR A 47 -4.04 -0.07 1.75
CA THR A 47 -4.39 -0.44 3.13
C THR A 47 -3.82 0.55 4.14
N ALA A 48 -2.55 0.94 4.02
CA ALA A 48 -1.93 1.90 4.93
C ALA A 48 -2.63 3.27 4.88
N HIS A 49 -2.91 3.80 3.68
CA HIS A 49 -3.62 5.07 3.52
C HIS A 49 -5.07 4.99 4.04
N SER A 50 -5.75 3.85 3.88
CA SER A 50 -7.09 3.62 4.46
C SER A 50 -7.06 3.62 5.98
N ILE A 51 -6.08 2.97 6.60
CA ILE A 51 -5.91 2.97 8.07
C ILE A 51 -5.63 4.39 8.56
N ILE A 52 -4.70 5.12 7.92
CA ILE A 52 -4.40 6.51 8.29
C ILE A 52 -5.65 7.39 8.16
N HIS A 53 -6.41 7.23 7.07
CA HIS A 53 -7.65 7.98 6.88
C HIS A 53 -8.68 7.67 7.97
N GLU A 54 -8.86 6.39 8.32
CA GLU A 54 -9.77 5.97 9.38
C GLU A 54 -9.39 6.60 10.71
N VAL A 55 -8.15 6.41 11.16
CA VAL A 55 -7.60 6.98 12.41
C VAL A 55 -7.87 8.49 12.47
N LEU A 56 -7.50 9.23 11.42
CA LEU A 56 -7.66 10.69 11.42
C LEU A 56 -9.13 11.11 11.40
N THR A 57 -9.98 10.38 10.67
CA THR A 57 -11.42 10.68 10.60
C THR A 57 -12.08 10.41 11.95
N SER A 58 -11.79 9.28 12.58
CA SER A 58 -12.27 8.91 13.92
C SER A 58 -11.88 9.97 14.94
N MET A 59 -10.59 10.33 15.02
CA MET A 59 -10.12 11.36 15.94
C MET A 59 -10.81 12.72 15.70
N MET A 60 -11.00 13.14 14.44
CA MET A 60 -11.69 14.40 14.12
C MET A 60 -13.17 14.36 14.49
N PHE A 61 -13.83 13.22 14.27
CA PHE A 61 -15.24 13.03 14.57
C PHE A 61 -15.48 12.94 16.07
N GLU A 62 -14.62 12.26 16.83
CA GLU A 62 -14.64 12.25 18.30
C GLU A 62 -14.46 13.66 18.89
N ALA A 63 -13.53 14.45 18.33
CA ALA A 63 -13.33 15.83 18.73
C ALA A 63 -14.55 16.71 18.43
N PHE A 64 -15.25 16.44 17.32
CA PHE A 64 -16.52 17.07 16.98
C PHE A 64 -17.63 16.71 17.97
N LEU A 65 -17.83 15.42 18.25
CA LEU A 65 -18.84 14.93 19.20
C LEU A 65 -18.57 15.41 20.63
N SER A 66 -17.30 15.56 21.00
CA SER A 66 -16.92 16.13 22.31
C SER A 66 -17.30 17.61 22.43
N LYS A 67 -17.26 18.38 21.32
CA LYS A 67 -17.68 19.79 21.29
C LYS A 67 -19.20 19.94 21.20
N PHE A 68 -19.88 18.99 20.55
CA PHE A 68 -21.33 18.98 20.32
C PHE A 68 -21.98 17.68 20.81
N PRO A 69 -22.10 17.46 22.14
CA PRO A 69 -22.62 16.22 22.70
C PRO A 69 -24.07 15.92 22.27
N GLU A 70 -24.85 16.94 21.92
CA GLU A 70 -26.21 16.78 21.38
C GLU A 70 -26.24 16.04 20.04
N ARG A 71 -25.13 16.03 19.29
CA ARG A 71 -25.03 15.27 18.04
C ARG A 71 -24.82 13.78 18.26
N LEU A 72 -24.34 13.39 19.45
CA LEU A 72 -24.17 11.97 19.80
C LEU A 72 -25.53 11.25 19.89
N THR A 73 -26.53 11.89 20.50
CA THR A 73 -27.88 11.31 20.61
C THR A 73 -28.57 11.20 19.26
N GLU A 74 -28.34 12.16 18.36
CA GLU A 74 -28.79 12.07 16.97
C GLU A 74 -28.14 10.91 16.22
N LEU A 75 -26.85 10.65 16.47
CA LEU A 75 -26.10 9.54 15.89
C LEU A 75 -26.58 8.18 16.41
N ASP A 76 -26.83 8.05 17.71
CA ASP A 76 -27.40 6.83 18.30
C ASP A 76 -28.75 6.49 17.66
N ALA A 77 -29.60 7.51 17.44
CA ALA A 77 -30.87 7.35 16.76
C ALA A 77 -30.70 6.94 15.29
N LEU A 78 -29.68 7.46 14.58
CA LEU A 78 -29.34 7.01 13.23
C LEU A 78 -28.92 5.54 13.21
N GLN A 79 -28.10 5.12 14.18
CA GLN A 79 -27.59 3.76 14.25
C GLN A 79 -28.72 2.74 14.47
N VAL A 80 -29.69 3.05 15.35
CA VAL A 80 -30.88 2.22 15.55
C VAL A 80 -31.67 2.09 14.24
N ASN A 81 -31.90 3.20 13.53
CA ASN A 81 -32.64 3.18 12.28
C ASN A 81 -31.91 2.36 11.20
N CYS A 82 -30.59 2.53 11.05
CA CYS A 82 -29.77 1.79 10.09
C CYS A 82 -29.71 0.27 10.37
N GLN A 83 -29.96 -0.16 11.60
CA GLN A 83 -30.04 -1.57 11.97
C GLN A 83 -31.42 -2.18 11.76
N SER A 84 -32.45 -1.36 11.52
CA SER A 84 -33.79 -1.84 11.18
C SER A 84 -33.80 -2.48 9.79
N LYS A 85 -34.41 -3.67 9.68
CA LYS A 85 -34.53 -4.39 8.41
C LYS A 85 -35.60 -3.81 7.48
N GLU A 86 -36.54 -3.05 8.02
CA GLU A 86 -37.68 -2.50 7.28
C GLU A 86 -37.93 -1.06 7.77
N LEU A 87 -37.35 -0.09 7.07
CA LEU A 87 -37.66 1.33 7.25
C LEU A 87 -38.78 1.71 6.27
N THR A 88 -39.79 2.41 6.75
CA THR A 88 -40.75 3.10 5.90
C THR A 88 -40.06 4.23 5.12
N SER A 89 -40.65 4.67 4.01
CA SER A 89 -40.11 5.79 3.21
C SER A 89 -39.96 7.08 4.03
N GLU A 90 -40.86 7.31 4.99
CA GLU A 90 -40.83 8.48 5.88
C GLU A 90 -39.71 8.41 6.91
N GLU A 91 -39.50 7.24 7.52
CA GLU A 91 -38.37 6.98 8.42
C GLU A 91 -37.03 7.08 7.68
N TRP A 92 -36.97 6.59 6.44
CA TRP A 92 -35.79 6.73 5.58
C TRP A 92 -35.47 8.20 5.30
N ASN A 93 -36.45 9.00 4.88
CA ASN A 93 -36.25 10.42 4.62
C ASN A 93 -35.80 11.17 5.88
N THR A 94 -36.44 10.91 7.01
CA THR A 94 -36.06 11.51 8.30
C THR A 94 -34.63 11.13 8.71
N THR A 95 -34.26 9.86 8.52
CA THR A 95 -32.89 9.36 8.78
C THR A 95 -31.87 10.04 7.87
N LYS A 96 -32.20 10.19 6.58
CA LYS A 96 -31.36 10.87 5.61
C LYS A 96 -31.16 12.34 5.96
N GLU A 97 -32.24 13.08 6.26
CA GLU A 97 -32.17 14.49 6.65
C GLU A 97 -31.31 14.70 7.89
N ARG A 98 -31.42 13.80 8.87
CA ARG A 98 -30.58 13.82 10.08
C ARG A 98 -29.11 13.54 9.77
N ALA A 99 -28.83 12.56 8.91
CA ALA A 99 -27.46 12.27 8.47
C ALA A 99 -26.85 13.46 7.69
N ASP A 100 -27.62 14.08 6.80
CA ASP A 100 -27.21 15.27 6.04
C ASP A 100 -26.94 16.47 6.98
N SER A 101 -27.77 16.65 8.02
CA SER A 101 -27.58 17.68 9.05
C SER A 101 -26.29 17.48 9.86
N ILE A 102 -26.03 16.26 10.35
CA ILE A 102 -24.78 15.94 11.07
C ILE A 102 -23.57 16.13 10.17
N GLN A 103 -23.67 15.66 8.92
CA GLN A 103 -22.59 15.83 7.95
C GLN A 103 -22.30 17.31 7.69
N ALA A 104 -23.31 18.16 7.52
CA ALA A 104 -23.14 19.60 7.35
C ALA A 104 -22.47 20.24 8.58
N ALA A 105 -22.95 19.94 9.78
CA ALA A 105 -22.37 20.44 11.03
C ALA A 105 -20.91 20.00 11.21
N PHE A 106 -20.59 18.75 10.86
CA PHE A 106 -19.22 18.25 10.90
C PHE A 106 -18.32 18.98 9.89
N GLN A 107 -18.80 19.21 8.66
CA GLN A 107 -18.05 19.99 7.67
C GLN A 107 -17.79 21.44 8.11
N ASP A 108 -18.75 22.08 8.77
CA ASP A 108 -18.56 23.43 9.28
C ASP A 108 -17.59 23.48 10.45
N TYR A 109 -17.63 22.49 11.36
CA TYR A 109 -16.62 22.31 12.39
C TYR A 109 -15.21 22.14 11.80
N LEU A 110 -15.05 21.31 10.76
CA LEU A 110 -13.77 21.11 10.10
C LEU A 110 -13.23 22.42 9.49
N LYS A 111 -14.08 23.23 8.86
CA LYS A 111 -13.69 24.55 8.30
C LYS A 111 -13.29 25.54 9.39
N GLU A 112 -14.07 25.62 10.47
CA GLU A 112 -13.77 26.48 11.63
C GLU A 112 -12.37 26.14 12.17
N ARG A 113 -12.11 24.86 12.44
CA ARG A 113 -10.84 24.38 13.00
C ARG A 113 -9.66 24.56 12.04
N ALA A 114 -9.87 24.33 10.75
CA ALA A 114 -8.84 24.57 9.72
C ALA A 114 -8.41 26.05 9.67
N SER A 115 -9.34 26.99 9.87
CA SER A 115 -9.01 28.42 9.89
C SER A 115 -8.16 28.85 11.10
N LEU A 116 -8.15 28.05 12.17
CA LEU A 116 -7.46 28.35 13.43
C LEU A 116 -6.07 27.70 13.53
N SER A 117 -5.83 26.60 12.80
CA SER A 117 -4.62 25.79 12.93
C SER A 117 -4.16 25.26 11.57
N GLN A 118 -2.93 25.61 11.19
CA GLN A 118 -2.28 25.06 9.99
C GLN A 118 -2.10 23.53 10.11
N SER A 119 -1.84 23.03 11.33
CA SER A 119 -1.74 21.58 11.59
C SER A 119 -3.08 20.91 11.30
N PHE A 120 -4.18 21.45 11.85
CA PHE A 120 -5.51 20.90 11.61
C PHE A 120 -5.88 20.96 10.12
N ASP A 121 -5.62 22.09 9.45
CA ASP A 121 -5.88 22.25 8.02
C ASP A 121 -5.10 21.23 7.17
N TYR A 122 -3.87 20.92 7.56
CA TYR A 122 -3.05 19.91 6.88
C TYR A 122 -3.67 18.51 6.94
N TRP A 123 -4.11 18.07 8.12
CA TRP A 123 -4.74 16.76 8.30
C TRP A 123 -6.14 16.72 7.68
N LYS A 124 -6.93 17.79 7.86
CA LYS A 124 -8.25 17.95 7.23
C LYS A 124 -8.12 17.88 5.71
N THR A 125 -7.13 18.57 5.13
CA THR A 125 -6.89 18.54 3.67
C THR A 125 -6.62 17.12 3.20
N TYR A 126 -5.80 16.35 3.93
CA TYR A 126 -5.60 14.94 3.61
C TYR A 126 -6.90 14.13 3.65
N VAL A 127 -7.67 14.24 4.73
CA VAL A 127 -8.90 13.46 4.97
C VAL A 127 -10.03 13.85 4.01
N SER A 128 -10.31 15.14 3.85
CA SER A 128 -11.48 15.64 3.13
C SER A 128 -11.23 15.89 1.64
N ASP A 129 -9.99 16.20 1.24
CA ASP A 129 -9.73 16.69 -0.12
C ASP A 129 -8.83 15.72 -0.92
N LEU A 130 -7.85 15.07 -0.27
CA LEU A 130 -6.86 14.24 -0.95
C LEU A 130 -7.20 12.74 -1.00
N PHE A 131 -7.46 12.11 0.15
CA PHE A 131 -7.80 10.70 0.22
C PHE A 131 -9.09 10.34 -0.56
N PRO A 132 -10.12 11.20 -0.62
CA PRO A 132 -11.30 10.93 -1.45
C PRO A 132 -10.97 10.72 -2.93
N ILE A 133 -9.87 11.26 -3.45
CA ILE A 133 -9.46 11.03 -4.84
C ILE A 133 -9.19 9.54 -5.09
N ILE A 134 -8.44 8.87 -4.21
CA ILE A 134 -8.19 7.44 -4.37
C ILE A 134 -9.44 6.61 -4.06
N ARG A 135 -10.22 7.01 -3.05
CA ARG A 135 -11.50 6.35 -2.72
C ARG A 135 -12.47 6.38 -3.90
N ASP A 136 -12.65 7.53 -4.52
CA ASP A 136 -13.59 7.73 -5.62
C ASP A 136 -13.10 7.05 -6.91
N LEU A 137 -11.77 6.99 -7.15
CA LEU A 137 -11.19 6.16 -8.21
C LEU A 137 -11.51 4.68 -7.98
N THR A 138 -11.27 4.15 -6.78
CA THR A 138 -11.58 2.76 -6.46
C THR A 138 -13.08 2.51 -6.61
N ASN A 139 -13.93 3.38 -6.05
CA ASN A 139 -15.39 3.22 -6.08
C ASN A 139 -15.94 3.27 -7.51
N SER A 140 -15.52 4.25 -8.31
CA SER A 140 -15.96 4.37 -9.71
C SER A 140 -15.60 3.15 -10.55
N LEU A 141 -14.42 2.56 -10.33
CA LEU A 141 -14.03 1.32 -10.98
C LEU A 141 -14.86 0.12 -10.50
N ARG A 142 -15.17 0.06 -9.21
CA ARG A 142 -15.95 -1.05 -8.61
C ARG A 142 -17.42 -1.00 -9.01
N SER A 143 -18.00 0.19 -9.12
CA SER A 143 -19.40 0.41 -9.51
C SER A 143 -19.61 0.55 -11.01
N GLY A 144 -18.55 0.81 -11.79
CA GLY A 144 -18.68 1.18 -13.19
C GLY A 144 -19.27 2.58 -13.39
N ASP A 145 -19.05 3.51 -12.46
CA ASP A 145 -19.53 4.89 -12.57
C ASP A 145 -18.54 5.73 -13.39
N TRP A 146 -18.90 5.99 -14.64
CA TRP A 146 -18.06 6.74 -15.58
C TRP A 146 -17.85 8.19 -15.17
N ILE A 147 -18.87 8.85 -14.62
CA ILE A 147 -18.81 10.27 -14.27
C ILE A 147 -17.92 10.47 -13.04
N LEU A 148 -18.11 9.61 -12.02
CA LEU A 148 -17.25 9.61 -10.83
C LEU A 148 -15.80 9.30 -11.21
N TYR A 149 -15.58 8.38 -12.15
CA TYR A 149 -14.24 8.08 -12.67
C TYR A 149 -13.59 9.33 -13.26
N LEU A 150 -14.25 10.02 -14.21
CA LEU A 150 -13.68 11.23 -14.83
C LEU A 150 -13.40 12.33 -13.80
N SER A 151 -14.34 12.57 -12.87
CA SER A 151 -14.15 13.55 -11.79
C SER A 151 -12.93 13.22 -10.91
N ALA A 152 -12.72 11.95 -10.58
CA ALA A 152 -11.60 11.53 -9.75
C ALA A 152 -10.26 11.61 -10.52
N ILE A 153 -10.24 11.31 -11.81
CA ILE A 153 -9.07 11.48 -12.69
C ILE A 153 -8.70 12.96 -12.83
N GLU A 154 -9.68 13.85 -12.96
CA GLU A 154 -9.46 15.30 -13.02
C GLU A 154 -8.79 15.81 -11.74
N ARG A 155 -9.32 15.47 -10.56
CA ARG A 155 -8.70 15.82 -9.26
C ARG A 155 -7.31 15.21 -9.08
N ALA A 156 -7.11 13.96 -9.52
CA ALA A 156 -5.80 13.31 -9.51
C ALA A 156 -4.79 14.04 -10.41
N THR A 157 -5.25 14.64 -11.51
CA THR A 157 -4.40 15.39 -12.43
C THR A 157 -3.76 16.58 -11.75
N SER A 158 -4.49 17.32 -10.92
CA SER A 158 -3.94 18.43 -10.13
C SER A 158 -2.78 17.97 -9.24
N LEU A 159 -2.91 16.81 -8.58
CA LEU A 159 -1.83 16.23 -7.79
C LEU A 159 -0.60 15.87 -8.64
N PHE A 160 -0.81 15.36 -9.86
CA PHE A 160 0.31 15.03 -10.75
C PHE A 160 1.13 16.26 -11.11
N PHE A 161 0.47 17.38 -11.43
CA PHE A 161 1.15 18.65 -11.71
C PHE A 161 1.91 19.18 -10.50
N PHE A 162 1.28 19.17 -9.32
CA PHE A 162 1.90 19.66 -8.10
C PHE A 162 3.12 18.82 -7.67
N PHE A 163 2.97 17.50 -7.60
CA PHE A 163 4.05 16.58 -7.19
C PHE A 163 5.01 16.20 -8.34
N GLY A 164 4.88 16.82 -9.52
CA GLY A 164 5.83 16.68 -10.62
C GLY A 164 5.86 15.30 -11.28
N ARG A 165 4.71 14.61 -11.37
CA ARG A 165 4.55 13.32 -12.07
C ARG A 165 4.45 13.52 -13.58
N THR A 166 5.55 13.97 -14.20
CA THR A 166 5.60 14.47 -15.59
C THR A 166 4.96 13.57 -16.65
N ASN A 167 5.10 12.25 -16.54
CA ASN A 167 4.47 11.31 -17.47
C ASN A 167 2.93 11.44 -17.42
N TYR A 168 2.38 11.59 -16.22
CA TYR A 168 0.94 11.73 -16.01
C TYR A 168 0.47 13.16 -16.28
N CYS A 169 1.27 14.19 -15.96
CA CYS A 169 0.97 15.58 -16.34
C CYS A 169 0.74 15.72 -17.86
N ARG A 170 1.49 14.97 -18.67
CA ARG A 170 1.36 15.04 -20.14
C ARG A 170 0.14 14.30 -20.65
N TRP A 171 -0.04 13.05 -20.23
CA TRP A 171 -1.01 12.15 -20.86
C TRP A 171 -2.41 12.22 -20.23
N THR A 172 -2.54 12.57 -18.95
CA THR A 172 -3.86 12.61 -18.31
C THR A 172 -4.76 13.73 -18.86
N PRO A 173 -4.28 14.97 -19.11
CA PRO A 173 -5.12 16.00 -19.74
C PRO A 173 -5.60 15.64 -21.15
N LEU A 174 -4.75 14.98 -21.95
CA LEU A 174 -5.14 14.45 -23.26
C LEU A 174 -6.21 13.38 -23.14
N PHE A 175 -5.99 12.42 -22.24
CA PHE A 175 -6.96 11.36 -21.97
C PHE A 175 -8.32 11.94 -21.55
N LEU A 176 -8.34 12.91 -20.64
CA LEU A 176 -9.57 13.60 -20.22
C LEU A 176 -10.25 14.32 -21.39
N GLN A 177 -9.48 15.01 -22.24
CA GLN A 177 -10.03 15.67 -23.43
C GLN A 177 -10.70 14.67 -24.38
N ASP A 178 -10.05 13.54 -24.66
CA ASP A 178 -10.63 12.47 -25.48
C ASP A 178 -11.90 11.92 -24.84
N CYS A 179 -11.90 11.70 -23.52
CA CYS A 179 -13.05 11.24 -22.77
C CYS A 179 -14.24 12.21 -22.83
N TYR A 180 -14.01 13.52 -22.72
CA TYR A 180 -15.10 14.51 -22.81
C TYR A 180 -15.69 14.62 -24.23
N GLN A 181 -14.90 14.27 -25.25
CA GLN A 181 -15.37 14.25 -26.65
C GLN A 181 -16.03 12.93 -27.07
N LEU A 182 -16.04 11.90 -26.19
CA LEU A 182 -16.62 10.59 -26.49
C LEU A 182 -18.09 10.70 -26.92
N LYS A 183 -18.87 11.54 -26.25
CA LYS A 183 -20.31 11.70 -26.54
C LYS A 183 -20.55 12.11 -28.00
N ASP A 184 -19.74 13.04 -28.50
CA ASP A 184 -19.92 13.59 -29.85
C ASP A 184 -19.25 12.71 -30.93
N LYS A 185 -18.06 12.18 -30.64
CA LYS A 185 -17.27 11.40 -31.61
C LYS A 185 -17.66 9.93 -31.68
N PHE A 186 -18.03 9.33 -30.56
CA PHE A 186 -18.27 7.90 -30.41
C PHE A 186 -19.47 7.64 -29.46
N PRO A 187 -20.69 8.07 -29.82
CA PRO A 187 -21.85 8.01 -28.94
C PRO A 187 -22.16 6.60 -28.42
N LEU A 188 -22.02 5.56 -29.27
CA LEU A 188 -22.22 4.18 -28.85
C LEU A 188 -21.22 3.72 -27.77
N LEU A 189 -19.97 4.19 -27.85
CA LEU A 189 -18.95 3.90 -26.84
C LEU A 189 -19.23 4.68 -25.55
N TYR A 190 -19.65 5.94 -25.68
CA TYR A 190 -20.08 6.75 -24.54
C TYR A 190 -21.24 6.09 -23.78
N ASP A 191 -22.27 5.64 -24.49
CA ASP A 191 -23.41 4.93 -23.90
C ASP A 191 -22.97 3.63 -23.23
N SER A 192 -22.04 2.87 -23.84
CA SER A 192 -21.45 1.70 -23.22
C SER A 192 -20.74 2.05 -21.90
N TYR A 193 -19.96 3.14 -21.88
CA TYR A 193 -19.22 3.57 -20.68
C TYR A 193 -20.15 4.08 -19.57
N MET A 194 -21.19 4.84 -19.92
CA MET A 194 -22.22 5.27 -18.96
C MET A 194 -22.93 4.09 -18.30
N ASN A 195 -23.00 2.94 -18.99
CA ASN A 195 -23.54 1.69 -18.46
C ASN A 195 -22.46 0.78 -17.83
N GLY A 196 -21.28 1.31 -17.51
CA GLY A 196 -20.19 0.58 -16.85
C GLY A 196 -19.31 -0.28 -17.78
N GLY A 197 -19.44 -0.13 -19.10
CA GLY A 197 -18.67 -0.89 -20.11
C GLY A 197 -17.16 -0.58 -20.18
N PHE A 198 -16.67 0.35 -19.36
CA PHE A 198 -15.24 0.66 -19.25
C PHE A 198 -14.51 -0.16 -18.17
N VAL A 199 -15.24 -0.99 -17.41
CA VAL A 199 -14.70 -1.91 -16.41
C VAL A 199 -15.08 -3.35 -16.73
N VAL A 200 -14.26 -4.29 -16.26
CA VAL A 200 -14.58 -5.71 -16.31
C VAL A 200 -15.20 -6.10 -14.98
N ASN A 201 -16.45 -6.57 -15.02
CA ASN A 201 -17.16 -7.07 -13.86
C ASN A 201 -17.16 -8.60 -13.86
N THR A 202 -17.18 -9.19 -12.66
CA THR A 202 -17.66 -10.56 -12.48
C THR A 202 -19.19 -10.54 -12.33
N THR A 203 -19.82 -11.70 -12.11
CA THR A 203 -21.27 -11.79 -11.84
C THR A 203 -21.70 -11.05 -10.55
N LYS A 204 -20.75 -10.66 -9.70
CA LYS A 204 -20.99 -10.00 -8.43
C LYS A 204 -21.07 -8.47 -8.59
N LYS A 205 -22.06 -7.83 -7.95
CA LYS A 205 -22.12 -6.36 -7.84
C LYS A 205 -20.88 -5.82 -7.12
N GLY A 206 -20.37 -4.65 -7.55
CA GLY A 206 -19.20 -4.02 -6.93
C GLY A 206 -17.87 -4.71 -7.26
N SER A 207 -17.84 -5.63 -8.23
CA SER A 207 -16.65 -6.40 -8.57
C SER A 207 -15.78 -5.78 -9.66
N GLY A 208 -16.16 -4.61 -10.17
CA GLY A 208 -15.51 -3.98 -11.30
C GLY A 208 -14.01 -3.75 -11.09
N VAL A 209 -13.25 -4.04 -12.14
CA VAL A 209 -11.80 -3.82 -12.19
C VAL A 209 -11.42 -3.27 -13.58
N PRO A 210 -10.33 -2.47 -13.67
CA PRO A 210 -9.79 -2.07 -14.96
C PRO A 210 -9.40 -3.27 -15.83
N PHE A 211 -9.48 -3.11 -17.15
CA PHE A 211 -9.11 -4.17 -18.12
C PHE A 211 -7.72 -4.77 -17.89
N ASP A 212 -6.70 -3.94 -17.60
CA ASP A 212 -5.34 -4.41 -17.32
C ASP A 212 -5.27 -5.31 -16.09
N GLN A 213 -6.00 -4.93 -15.03
CA GLN A 213 -6.09 -5.75 -13.82
C GLN A 213 -6.87 -7.04 -14.06
N ALA A 214 -7.97 -6.97 -14.81
CA ALA A 214 -8.73 -8.16 -15.21
C ALA A 214 -7.86 -9.13 -16.01
N LEU A 215 -7.05 -8.62 -16.93
CA LEU A 215 -6.11 -9.42 -17.71
C LEU A 215 -5.05 -10.08 -16.81
N GLU A 216 -4.47 -9.34 -15.86
CA GLU A 216 -3.50 -9.91 -14.93
C GLU A 216 -4.13 -11.00 -14.06
N GLN A 217 -5.35 -10.78 -13.57
CA GLN A 217 -6.05 -11.72 -12.69
C GLN A 217 -6.57 -12.96 -13.41
N CYS A 218 -7.20 -12.79 -14.57
CA CYS A 218 -7.87 -13.87 -15.30
C CYS A 218 -6.93 -14.60 -16.27
N TYR A 219 -5.89 -13.94 -16.79
CA TYR A 219 -5.00 -14.52 -17.78
C TYR A 219 -3.59 -14.75 -17.27
N ASN A 220 -2.88 -13.69 -16.87
CA ASN A 220 -1.45 -13.78 -16.58
C ASN A 220 -1.16 -14.58 -15.31
N ARG A 221 -1.93 -14.38 -14.24
CA ARG A 221 -1.74 -15.10 -12.98
C ARG A 221 -1.99 -16.61 -13.15
N PRO A 222 -3.09 -17.08 -13.76
CA PRO A 222 -3.28 -18.51 -14.06
C PRO A 222 -2.20 -19.10 -14.98
N ALA A 223 -1.65 -18.29 -15.90
CA ALA A 223 -0.52 -18.71 -16.72
C ALA A 223 0.76 -18.95 -15.91
N LYS A 224 0.89 -18.26 -14.75
CA LYS A 224 2.08 -18.26 -13.88
C LYS A 224 2.01 -19.24 -12.69
N VAL A 225 0.98 -20.08 -12.57
CA VAL A 225 0.86 -21.07 -11.48
C VAL A 225 1.12 -22.49 -11.97
N SER A 226 1.14 -23.46 -11.05
CA SER A 226 1.20 -24.89 -11.38
C SER A 226 0.02 -25.27 -12.29
N GLY A 227 0.30 -25.91 -13.42
CA GLY A 227 -0.68 -26.16 -14.48
C GLY A 227 -0.93 -24.97 -15.45
N GLY A 228 -0.16 -23.90 -15.31
CA GLY A 228 -0.02 -22.81 -16.28
C GLY A 228 1.03 -23.13 -17.36
N ILE A 229 1.61 -22.09 -17.97
CA ILE A 229 2.62 -22.24 -19.03
C ILE A 229 4.06 -22.22 -18.51
N ILE A 230 4.27 -21.94 -17.21
CA ILE A 230 5.60 -21.95 -16.61
C ILE A 230 6.23 -23.34 -16.76
N GLY A 231 7.45 -23.39 -17.29
CA GLY A 231 8.19 -24.64 -17.57
C GLY A 231 7.97 -25.20 -18.97
N VAL A 232 6.90 -24.80 -19.68
CA VAL A 232 6.60 -25.23 -21.05
C VAL A 232 6.67 -24.10 -22.09
N THR A 233 7.04 -22.88 -21.67
CA THR A 233 7.12 -21.69 -22.53
C THR A 233 8.03 -21.84 -23.75
N ARG A 234 9.01 -22.75 -23.71
CA ARG A 234 9.92 -23.04 -24.84
C ARG A 234 9.28 -23.91 -25.94
N LYS A 235 8.15 -24.58 -25.65
CA LYS A 235 7.40 -25.41 -26.60
C LYS A 235 6.20 -24.62 -27.11
N LYS A 236 6.31 -24.06 -28.32
CA LYS A 236 5.27 -23.19 -28.90
C LYS A 236 3.92 -23.89 -28.99
N GLU A 237 3.93 -25.18 -29.30
CA GLU A 237 2.76 -26.04 -29.41
C GLU A 237 2.05 -26.17 -28.06
N ALA A 238 2.79 -26.31 -26.97
CA ALA A 238 2.24 -26.42 -25.62
C ALA A 238 1.63 -25.08 -25.15
N VAL A 239 2.27 -23.96 -25.49
CA VAL A 239 1.72 -22.62 -25.20
C VAL A 239 0.45 -22.36 -25.99
N ALA A 240 0.44 -22.69 -27.29
CA ALA A 240 -0.73 -22.56 -28.15
C ALA A 240 -1.88 -23.45 -27.65
N LEU A 241 -1.59 -24.71 -27.31
CA LEU A 241 -2.57 -25.63 -26.76
C LEU A 241 -3.14 -25.13 -25.43
N TRP A 242 -2.30 -24.58 -24.54
CA TRP A 242 -2.79 -23.96 -23.31
C TRP A 242 -3.72 -22.78 -23.60
N GLY A 243 -3.36 -21.90 -24.54
CA GLY A 243 -4.20 -20.78 -24.95
C GLY A 243 -5.57 -21.23 -25.49
N ILE A 244 -5.59 -22.30 -26.28
CA ILE A 244 -6.82 -22.89 -26.83
C ILE A 244 -7.63 -23.59 -25.73
N ILE A 245 -7.03 -24.36 -24.82
CA ILE A 245 -7.78 -25.16 -23.84
C ILE A 245 -8.22 -24.35 -22.63
N LYS A 246 -7.48 -23.29 -22.25
CA LYS A 246 -7.69 -22.54 -21.01
C LYS A 246 -9.14 -22.09 -20.82
N HIS A 247 -9.75 -21.49 -21.84
CA HIS A 247 -11.14 -21.03 -21.74
C HIS A 247 -12.13 -22.18 -21.48
N LYS A 248 -11.90 -23.37 -22.06
CA LYS A 248 -12.70 -24.57 -21.78
C LYS A 248 -12.46 -25.09 -20.37
N LYS A 249 -11.20 -25.12 -19.94
CA LYS A 249 -10.84 -25.52 -18.57
C LYS A 249 -11.51 -24.62 -17.54
N ASP A 250 -11.50 -23.30 -17.75
CA ASP A 250 -12.13 -22.34 -16.85
C ASP A 250 -13.66 -22.56 -16.78
N GLN A 251 -14.32 -22.83 -17.92
CA GLN A 251 -15.75 -23.20 -17.95
C GLN A 251 -16.05 -24.45 -17.12
N TYR A 252 -15.19 -25.47 -17.18
CA TYR A 252 -15.36 -26.68 -16.36
C TYR A 252 -15.13 -26.40 -14.87
N VAL A 253 -14.13 -25.58 -14.52
CA VAL A 253 -13.88 -25.18 -13.13
C VAL A 253 -15.07 -24.42 -12.57
N GLU A 254 -15.59 -23.43 -13.30
CA GLU A 254 -16.77 -22.65 -12.92
C GLU A 254 -17.99 -23.56 -12.69
N LEU A 255 -18.23 -24.53 -13.58
CA LEU A 255 -19.31 -25.50 -13.43
C LEU A 255 -19.15 -26.37 -12.16
N LEU A 256 -17.91 -26.76 -11.82
CA LEU A 256 -17.62 -27.55 -10.63
C LEU A 256 -17.77 -26.72 -9.34
N GLU A 257 -17.32 -25.46 -9.37
CA GLU A 257 -17.46 -24.51 -8.26
C GLU A 257 -18.94 -24.20 -8.00
N MET A 258 -19.75 -23.98 -9.05
CA MET A 258 -21.20 -23.77 -8.94
C MET A 258 -21.93 -24.98 -8.33
N LYS A 259 -21.43 -26.20 -8.53
CA LYS A 259 -22.02 -27.42 -7.92
C LYS A 259 -21.61 -27.63 -6.47
N GLY A 260 -20.51 -27.00 -6.03
CA GLY A 260 -20.05 -27.02 -4.64
C GLY A 260 -20.61 -25.88 -3.79
N ASP A 261 -21.16 -24.84 -4.41
CA ASP A 261 -21.72 -23.68 -3.72
C ASP A 261 -23.13 -23.99 -3.20
N VAL A 262 -23.20 -24.56 -2.00
CA VAL A 262 -24.45 -24.80 -1.27
C VAL A 262 -25.00 -23.47 -0.76
N GLY A 263 -25.57 -22.67 -1.66
CA GLY A 263 -26.45 -21.54 -1.33
C GLY A 263 -25.99 -20.59 -0.22
N GLY A 264 -24.68 -20.35 -0.09
CA GLY A 264 -24.13 -19.47 0.93
C GLY A 264 -24.34 -18.01 0.56
N GLU A 265 -24.62 -17.17 1.56
CA GLU A 265 -24.61 -15.71 1.42
C GLU A 265 -23.41 -15.23 0.59
N LEU A 266 -23.64 -14.22 -0.25
CA LEU A 266 -22.65 -13.55 -1.10
C LEU A 266 -21.25 -13.63 -0.47
N SER A 267 -20.33 -14.40 -1.07
CA SER A 267 -18.95 -14.51 -0.58
C SER A 267 -18.36 -13.10 -0.43
N LEU A 268 -18.29 -12.66 0.83
CA LEU A 268 -17.84 -11.32 1.21
C LEU A 268 -16.39 -11.14 0.75
N HIS A 269 -16.03 -9.90 0.41
CA HIS A 269 -14.65 -9.58 0.09
C HIS A 269 -13.72 -9.99 1.25
N HIS A 270 -12.53 -10.52 0.96
CA HIS A 270 -11.61 -11.06 1.98
C HIS A 270 -11.30 -10.12 3.16
N ALA A 271 -11.43 -8.81 2.97
CA ALA A 271 -11.30 -7.82 4.05
C ALA A 271 -12.38 -7.94 5.14
N PHE A 272 -13.55 -8.48 4.83
CA PHE A 272 -14.63 -8.77 5.78
C PHE A 272 -14.47 -10.13 6.46
N ASN A 273 -13.39 -10.87 6.20
CA ASN A 273 -13.05 -12.02 7.02
C ASN A 273 -12.86 -11.53 8.48
N PRO A 274 -13.55 -12.11 9.48
CA PRO A 274 -13.46 -11.67 10.87
C PRO A 274 -12.02 -11.48 11.37
N SER A 275 -11.12 -12.40 11.03
CA SER A 275 -9.70 -12.30 11.41
C SER A 275 -8.98 -11.07 10.82
N THR A 276 -9.32 -10.70 9.58
CA THR A 276 -8.74 -9.53 8.91
C THR A 276 -9.36 -8.24 9.44
N ALA A 277 -10.67 -8.23 9.66
CA ALA A 277 -11.38 -7.10 10.26
C ALA A 277 -10.87 -6.80 11.68
N THR A 278 -10.79 -7.81 12.56
CA THR A 278 -10.24 -7.66 13.92
C THR A 278 -8.81 -7.12 13.88
N LYS A 279 -7.97 -7.63 12.97
CA LYS A 279 -6.60 -7.12 12.83
C LYS A 279 -6.55 -5.65 12.44
N ILE A 280 -7.38 -5.21 11.50
CA ILE A 280 -7.41 -3.81 11.07
C ILE A 280 -7.92 -2.90 12.20
N VAL A 281 -8.96 -3.33 12.93
CA VAL A 281 -9.49 -2.58 14.08
C VAL A 281 -8.41 -2.42 15.16
N MET A 282 -7.68 -3.49 15.50
CA MET A 282 -6.57 -3.39 16.44
C MET A 282 -5.49 -2.42 15.96
N MET A 283 -5.11 -2.47 14.68
CA MET A 283 -4.14 -1.53 14.13
C MET A 283 -4.59 -0.07 14.23
N VAL A 284 -5.86 0.22 13.99
CA VAL A 284 -6.43 1.57 14.13
C VAL A 284 -6.32 2.03 15.59
N GLN A 285 -6.77 1.19 16.53
CA GLN A 285 -6.70 1.47 17.97
C GLN A 285 -5.26 1.71 18.46
N ASP A 286 -4.32 0.83 18.09
CA ASP A 286 -2.90 0.97 18.46
C ASP A 286 -2.29 2.30 17.97
N ILE A 287 -2.68 2.74 16.77
CA ILE A 287 -2.24 4.03 16.21
C ILE A 287 -2.88 5.21 16.93
N GLU A 288 -4.19 5.15 17.19
CA GLU A 288 -4.91 6.19 17.92
C GLU A 288 -4.33 6.39 19.33
N GLU A 289 -4.13 5.30 20.08
CA GLU A 289 -3.52 5.33 21.41
C GLU A 289 -2.10 5.92 21.36
N TYR A 290 -1.29 5.53 20.37
CA TYR A 290 0.05 6.08 20.20
C TYR A 290 0.02 7.60 19.91
N LEU A 291 -0.84 8.04 19.00
CA LEU A 291 -0.97 9.46 18.64
C LEU A 291 -1.46 10.30 19.82
N GLN A 292 -2.44 9.80 20.59
CA GLN A 292 -2.92 10.48 21.80
C GLN A 292 -1.81 10.58 22.87
N LYS A 293 -0.98 9.55 23.01
CA LYS A 293 0.13 9.52 23.98
C LYS A 293 1.31 10.42 23.60
N VAL A 294 1.71 10.44 22.33
CA VAL A 294 2.94 11.12 21.87
C VAL A 294 2.66 12.54 21.41
N CYS A 295 1.83 12.71 20.39
CA CYS A 295 1.50 14.02 19.82
C CYS A 295 0.22 13.91 18.98
N SER A 296 -0.90 14.38 19.53
CA SER A 296 -2.17 14.34 18.81
C SER A 296 -2.15 15.30 17.60
N PRO A 297 -2.54 14.83 16.39
CA PRO A 297 -2.66 15.64 15.19
C PRO A 297 -3.59 16.86 15.33
N LEU A 298 -4.50 16.82 16.30
CA LEU A 298 -5.65 17.73 16.43
C LEU A 298 -5.52 18.75 17.57
N GLN A 299 -4.39 18.80 18.28
CA GLN A 299 -4.13 19.82 19.31
C GLN A 299 -4.20 21.22 18.71
N ASP A 300 -4.50 22.23 19.56
CA ASP A 300 -4.55 23.67 19.21
C ASP A 300 -3.14 24.24 18.93
N GLN A 301 -2.45 23.64 17.97
CA GLN A 301 -1.12 24.03 17.54
C GLN A 301 -1.25 24.80 16.24
N VAL A 302 -0.63 25.99 16.19
CA VAL A 302 -0.72 26.83 14.99
C VAL A 302 0.05 26.23 13.83
N ALA A 303 1.22 25.63 14.06
CA ALA A 303 2.09 25.05 13.02
C ALA A 303 2.06 23.52 13.02
N LEU A 304 2.28 22.91 11.85
CA LEU A 304 2.37 21.46 11.70
C LEU A 304 3.58 20.90 12.48
N LYS A 305 3.31 19.96 13.39
CA LYS A 305 4.34 19.16 14.06
C LYS A 305 4.42 17.75 13.49
N ASN A 306 5.63 17.22 13.50
CA ASN A 306 5.87 15.83 13.17
C ASN A 306 5.37 14.95 14.34
N VAL A 307 4.37 14.10 14.10
CA VAL A 307 3.68 13.33 15.15
C VAL A 307 4.55 12.26 15.82
N LEU A 308 5.68 11.90 15.20
CA LEU A 308 6.64 10.97 15.78
C LEU A 308 7.62 11.67 16.72
N THR A 309 8.15 12.84 16.33
CA THR A 309 9.23 13.54 17.06
C THR A 309 8.72 14.68 17.93
N GLY A 310 7.53 15.20 17.67
CA GLY A 310 6.99 16.41 18.30
C GLY A 310 7.64 17.72 17.82
N GLU A 311 8.53 17.68 16.84
CA GLU A 311 9.20 18.86 16.29
C GLU A 311 8.35 19.57 15.24
N ILE A 312 8.48 20.89 15.13
CA ILE A 312 7.80 21.69 14.08
C ILE A 312 8.44 21.37 12.72
N VAL A 313 7.60 21.09 11.73
CA VAL A 313 8.02 20.80 10.35
C VAL A 313 8.53 22.09 9.69
N THR A 314 9.86 22.24 9.63
CA THR A 314 10.54 23.40 9.01
C THR A 314 11.24 23.06 7.70
N ASN A 315 11.43 21.78 7.41
CA ASN A 315 12.13 21.27 6.23
C ASN A 315 11.32 21.39 4.92
N VAL A 316 10.02 21.64 5.02
CA VAL A 316 9.07 21.72 3.91
C VAL A 316 8.17 22.95 4.09
N ASN A 317 7.80 23.60 2.99
CA ASN A 317 6.82 24.66 3.00
C ASN A 317 5.40 24.05 3.09
N VAL A 318 4.81 24.08 4.30
CA VAL A 318 3.49 23.51 4.59
C VAL A 318 2.38 24.31 3.92
N ASP A 319 2.46 25.65 3.88
CA ASP A 319 1.47 26.49 3.18
C ASP A 319 1.36 26.11 1.70
N LYS A 320 2.49 25.78 1.09
CA LYS A 320 2.53 25.29 -0.28
C LYS A 320 1.89 23.91 -0.43
N LEU A 321 2.02 23.02 0.54
CA LEU A 321 1.34 21.72 0.55
C LEU A 321 -0.18 21.87 0.64
N LEU A 322 -0.67 22.79 1.47
CA LEU A 322 -2.10 23.08 1.59
C LEU A 322 -2.69 23.55 0.25
N CYS A 323 -1.91 24.31 -0.52
CA CYS A 323 -2.28 24.77 -1.86
C CYS A 323 -2.03 23.73 -2.98
N CYS A 324 -1.81 22.44 -2.67
CA CYS A 324 -1.42 21.46 -3.68
C CYS A 324 -2.45 21.25 -4.79
N LEU A 325 -3.74 21.24 -4.46
CA LEU A 325 -4.81 21.10 -5.44
C LEU A 325 -4.97 22.37 -6.28
N THR A 326 -4.93 23.55 -5.67
CA THR A 326 -5.14 24.84 -6.36
C THR A 326 -3.97 25.16 -7.29
N GLU A 327 -2.73 25.07 -6.82
CA GLU A 327 -1.53 25.25 -7.65
C GLU A 327 -1.44 24.18 -8.76
N GLY A 328 -1.77 22.93 -8.41
CA GLY A 328 -1.82 21.82 -9.35
C GLY A 328 -2.82 22.05 -10.49
N SER A 329 -4.04 22.49 -10.15
CA SER A 329 -5.08 22.84 -11.13
C SER A 329 -4.68 24.03 -12.00
N ALA A 330 -4.07 25.07 -11.42
CA ALA A 330 -3.59 26.22 -12.19
C ALA A 330 -2.48 25.83 -13.18
N ALA A 331 -1.56 24.96 -12.77
CA ALA A 331 -0.52 24.43 -13.65
C ALA A 331 -1.10 23.53 -14.76
N CYS A 332 -2.13 22.74 -14.46
CA CYS A 332 -2.86 21.94 -15.43
C CYS A 332 -3.57 22.83 -16.46
N ALA A 333 -4.31 23.85 -16.02
CA ALA A 333 -5.00 24.79 -16.88
C ALA A 333 -4.04 25.49 -17.85
N LYS A 334 -2.90 25.97 -17.33
CA LYS A 334 -1.84 26.54 -18.17
C LYS A 334 -1.30 25.55 -19.21
N PHE A 335 -1.09 24.29 -18.83
CA PHE A 335 -0.65 23.25 -19.76
C PHE A 335 -1.67 23.03 -20.88
N ILE A 336 -2.96 22.99 -20.54
CA ILE A 336 -4.05 22.82 -21.52
C ILE A 336 -4.08 24.01 -22.48
N ASP A 337 -4.00 25.24 -21.98
CA ASP A 337 -4.03 26.43 -22.82
C ASP A 337 -2.82 26.51 -23.75
N ASP A 338 -1.61 26.34 -23.22
CA ASP A 338 -0.38 26.44 -24.02
C ASP A 338 -0.28 25.35 -25.09
N ARG A 339 -0.67 24.10 -24.77
CA ARG A 339 -0.36 22.93 -25.62
C ARG A 339 -1.55 22.36 -26.38
N LEU A 340 -2.75 22.40 -25.81
CA LEU A 340 -3.93 21.78 -26.41
C LEU A 340 -4.81 22.80 -27.13
N ARG A 341 -5.06 23.95 -26.50
CA ARG A 341 -5.90 25.02 -27.05
C ARG A 341 -5.14 25.91 -28.03
N ASN A 342 -4.09 26.59 -27.58
CA ASN A 342 -3.33 27.54 -28.38
C ASN A 342 -2.26 26.87 -29.24
N ARG A 343 -1.81 25.67 -28.83
CA ARG A 343 -0.74 24.90 -29.50
C ARG A 343 0.55 25.71 -29.69
N SER A 344 0.82 26.66 -28.79
CA SER A 344 2.02 27.51 -28.80
C SER A 344 3.26 26.73 -28.38
N ILE A 345 3.08 25.66 -27.59
CA ILE A 345 4.16 24.79 -27.13
C ILE A 345 3.87 23.35 -27.56
N SER A 346 4.88 22.65 -28.08
CA SER A 346 4.75 21.22 -28.41
C SER A 346 4.43 20.38 -27.17
N ILE A 347 3.58 19.37 -27.35
CA ILE A 347 3.21 18.44 -26.28
C ILE A 347 4.40 17.65 -25.72
N HIS A 348 5.42 17.42 -26.55
CA HIS A 348 6.62 16.69 -26.18
C HIS A 348 7.66 17.53 -25.46
N SER A 349 7.53 18.87 -25.48
CA SER A 349 8.42 19.78 -24.76
C SER A 349 8.45 19.48 -23.27
N THR A 350 9.59 19.78 -22.63
CA THR A 350 9.79 19.63 -21.18
C THR A 350 8.69 20.35 -20.39
N ILE A 351 8.17 19.70 -19.35
CA ILE A 351 7.18 20.29 -18.44
C ILE A 351 7.95 20.78 -17.21
N SER A 352 7.86 22.07 -16.92
CA SER A 352 8.46 22.65 -15.71
C SER A 352 7.76 22.09 -14.48
N ARG A 353 8.52 21.49 -13.57
CA ARG A 353 7.98 21.02 -12.28
C ARG A 353 7.77 22.20 -11.35
N ILE A 354 6.67 22.18 -10.60
CA ILE A 354 6.48 23.11 -9.49
C ILE A 354 7.66 22.91 -8.51
N LYS A 355 8.33 24.01 -8.15
CA LYS A 355 9.44 23.97 -7.20
C LYS A 355 8.87 23.62 -5.83
N PHE A 356 8.94 22.34 -5.52
CA PHE A 356 8.59 21.77 -4.22
C PHE A 356 9.78 20.94 -3.75
N ARG A 357 10.28 21.23 -2.54
CA ARG A 357 11.30 20.40 -1.90
C ARG A 357 10.56 19.25 -1.25
N SER A 358 10.50 18.10 -1.93
CA SER A 358 10.07 16.86 -1.28
C SER A 358 10.99 16.63 -0.09
N PRO A 359 10.47 16.43 1.13
CA PRO A 359 11.31 15.94 2.20
C PRO A 359 11.87 14.61 1.70
N LYS A 360 13.18 14.49 1.52
CA LYS A 360 13.78 13.16 1.55
C LYS A 360 13.94 12.90 3.02
N THR A 361 12.87 12.44 3.68
CA THR A 361 13.06 11.91 5.01
C THR A 361 13.84 10.63 4.78
N ILE A 362 15.16 10.69 4.99
CA ILE A 362 15.92 9.49 5.26
C ILE A 362 15.32 9.02 6.57
N LEU A 363 14.29 8.17 6.48
CA LEU A 363 13.92 7.29 7.54
C LEU A 363 15.21 6.51 7.82
N LYS A 364 16.03 7.01 8.76
CA LYS A 364 17.10 6.25 9.41
C LYS A 364 16.40 5.25 10.34
N LEU A 365 15.51 4.48 9.77
CA LEU A 365 14.88 3.35 10.42
C LEU A 365 15.90 2.23 10.27
N THR A 366 16.74 2.11 11.30
CA THR A 366 17.71 1.03 11.43
C THR A 366 16.95 -0.27 11.27
N SER A 367 17.31 -1.06 10.25
CA SER A 367 16.71 -2.38 10.08
C SER A 367 17.03 -3.20 11.32
N LYS A 368 16.03 -3.75 12.02
CA LYS A 368 16.28 -4.82 13.02
C LYS A 368 17.12 -5.90 12.31
N ALA A 369 18.21 -6.37 12.91
CA ALA A 369 18.93 -7.50 12.30
C ALA A 369 18.01 -8.72 12.34
N ASP A 370 17.86 -9.40 11.21
CA ASP A 370 17.02 -10.58 11.14
C ASP A 370 17.71 -11.72 11.91
N ILE A 371 17.12 -12.06 13.04
CA ILE A 371 17.62 -13.09 13.96
C ILE A 371 17.78 -14.43 13.22
N LYS A 372 16.92 -14.73 12.24
CA LYS A 372 17.00 -15.97 11.47
C LYS A 372 18.24 -15.99 10.59
N ASP A 373 18.54 -14.88 9.92
CA ASP A 373 19.63 -14.78 8.96
C ASP A 373 21.00 -14.84 9.67
N GLU A 374 21.12 -14.21 10.85
CA GLU A 374 22.32 -14.32 11.68
C GLU A 374 22.47 -15.71 12.33
N THR A 375 21.36 -16.37 12.69
CA THR A 375 21.40 -17.77 13.18
C THR A 375 21.91 -18.72 12.09
N ILE A 376 21.51 -18.51 10.83
CA ILE A 376 22.00 -19.29 9.68
C ILE A 376 23.50 -19.08 9.47
N LYS A 377 24.00 -17.83 9.61
CA LYS A 377 25.44 -17.54 9.51
C LYS A 377 26.24 -18.20 10.63
N ALA A 378 25.74 -18.10 11.87
CA ALA A 378 26.38 -18.73 13.03
C ALA A 378 26.52 -20.26 12.84
N LEU A 379 25.46 -20.92 12.36
CA LEU A 379 25.49 -22.35 12.04
C LEU A 379 26.54 -22.70 10.98
N LYS A 380 26.63 -21.92 9.90
CA LYS A 380 27.63 -22.12 8.85
C LYS A 380 29.06 -22.00 9.36
N PHE A 381 29.32 -21.05 10.26
CA PHE A 381 30.65 -20.88 10.86
C PHE A 381 30.99 -22.01 11.84
N ILE A 382 30.02 -22.49 12.62
CA ILE A 382 30.19 -23.65 13.49
C ILE A 382 30.51 -24.90 12.65
N GLU A 383 29.73 -25.17 11.61
CA GLU A 383 29.94 -26.32 10.72
C GLU A 383 31.32 -26.28 10.05
N TYR A 384 31.73 -25.10 9.58
CA TYR A 384 33.05 -24.88 9.01
C TYR A 384 34.18 -25.10 10.02
N GLY A 385 34.04 -24.61 11.24
CA GLY A 385 35.00 -24.80 12.32
C GLY A 385 35.14 -26.26 12.71
N CYS A 386 34.01 -26.97 12.85
CA CYS A 386 33.98 -28.41 13.12
C CYS A 386 34.69 -29.20 12.00
N HIS A 387 34.47 -28.86 10.73
CA HIS A 387 35.16 -29.51 9.61
C HIS A 387 36.68 -29.26 9.61
N ARG A 388 37.13 -28.17 10.26
CA ARG A 388 38.56 -27.85 10.44
C ARG A 388 39.16 -28.45 11.71
N GLY A 389 38.40 -29.24 12.47
CA GLY A 389 38.86 -29.96 13.65
C GLY A 389 38.72 -29.20 14.97
N PHE A 390 38.03 -28.05 14.99
CA PHE A 390 37.68 -27.37 16.24
C PHE A 390 36.48 -28.04 16.88
N THR A 391 36.47 -28.13 18.21
CA THR A 391 35.30 -28.60 18.96
C THR A 391 34.23 -27.52 19.05
N LEU A 392 32.98 -27.93 19.23
CA LEU A 392 31.87 -26.99 19.38
C LEU A 392 32.09 -26.10 20.62
N GLU A 393 32.61 -26.68 21.69
CA GLU A 393 32.92 -26.01 22.95
C GLU A 393 34.00 -24.93 22.80
N GLU A 394 34.99 -25.12 21.93
CA GLU A 394 36.01 -24.11 21.61
C GLU A 394 35.43 -22.98 20.75
N LEU A 395 34.59 -23.31 19.77
CA LEU A 395 33.99 -22.30 18.87
C LEU A 395 33.02 -21.38 19.63
N LEU A 396 32.24 -21.93 20.55
CA LEU A 396 31.26 -21.18 21.35
C LEU A 396 31.90 -20.28 22.43
N GLN A 397 33.21 -20.39 22.67
CA GLN A 397 33.95 -19.46 23.54
C GLN A 397 34.25 -18.12 22.87
N HIS A 398 34.13 -18.05 21.53
CA HIS A 398 34.40 -16.86 20.75
C HIS A 398 33.12 -16.31 20.10
N GLU A 399 33.14 -15.04 19.67
CA GLU A 399 32.03 -14.48 18.90
C GLU A 399 32.02 -15.07 17.49
N ILE A 400 30.98 -15.86 17.19
CA ILE A 400 30.83 -16.58 15.92
C ILE A 400 30.19 -15.69 14.83
N THR A 401 29.65 -14.54 15.21
CA THR A 401 29.05 -13.55 14.30
C THR A 401 29.89 -12.27 14.25
N ASN A 402 29.80 -11.51 13.15
CA ASN A 402 30.58 -10.28 12.93
C ASN A 402 30.30 -9.14 13.94
N SER A 403 29.27 -9.29 14.77
CA SER A 403 28.97 -8.39 15.88
C SER A 403 28.39 -9.16 17.05
N ALA A 404 28.62 -8.63 18.25
CA ALA A 404 28.02 -9.08 19.51
C ALA A 404 26.51 -8.77 19.56
N PHE A 405 25.73 -9.24 18.58
CA PHE A 405 24.32 -8.87 18.37
C PHE A 405 23.43 -9.06 19.61
N PHE A 406 23.81 -9.93 20.54
CA PHE A 406 23.11 -10.18 21.80
C PHE A 406 23.44 -9.16 22.90
N LEU A 407 24.56 -8.45 22.82
CA LEU A 407 25.00 -7.41 23.76
C LEU A 407 24.88 -6.01 23.17
N VAL A 408 25.01 -5.87 21.85
CA VAL A 408 25.21 -4.59 21.19
C VAL A 408 24.30 -4.49 19.96
N ASP A 409 23.58 -3.37 19.83
CA ASP A 409 22.82 -3.06 18.62
C ASP A 409 23.76 -2.73 17.45
N LYS A 410 23.22 -2.65 16.21
CA LYS A 410 23.97 -2.33 14.98
C LYS A 410 24.76 -1.02 15.05
N ASP A 411 24.43 -0.14 15.99
CA ASP A 411 25.07 1.16 16.21
C ASP A 411 26.13 1.16 17.34
N GLY A 412 26.43 0.00 17.94
CA GLY A 412 27.45 -0.08 18.99
C GLY A 412 26.94 0.16 20.42
N TYR A 413 25.63 0.34 20.61
CA TYR A 413 25.02 0.56 21.94
C TYR A 413 24.64 -0.74 22.64
N LEU A 414 24.89 -0.80 23.95
CA LEU A 414 24.58 -1.95 24.78
C LEU A 414 23.06 -2.15 24.94
N ARG A 415 22.56 -3.37 24.69
CA ARG A 415 21.17 -3.77 24.92
C ARG A 415 21.07 -4.85 26.00
N LYS A 416 19.89 -4.96 26.63
CA LYS A 416 19.63 -6.03 27.61
C LYS A 416 19.65 -7.39 26.90
N SER A 417 20.58 -8.27 27.29
CA SER A 417 20.91 -9.46 26.50
C SER A 417 19.83 -10.54 26.54
N ALA A 418 19.48 -11.09 25.38
CA ALA A 418 18.63 -12.28 25.23
C ALA A 418 19.47 -13.50 24.78
N LYS A 419 20.66 -13.68 25.37
CA LYS A 419 21.61 -14.76 24.99
C LYS A 419 20.98 -16.16 25.09
N SER A 420 20.02 -16.31 26.00
CA SER A 420 19.19 -17.51 26.15
C SER A 420 18.29 -17.83 24.94
N GLN A 421 17.80 -16.82 24.22
CA GLN A 421 16.94 -17.00 23.05
C GLN A 421 17.73 -17.54 21.84
N LEU A 422 18.96 -17.05 21.62
CA LEU A 422 19.85 -17.58 20.60
C LEU A 422 20.24 -19.03 20.91
N GLY A 423 20.57 -19.33 22.17
CA GLY A 423 20.82 -20.69 22.62
C GLY A 423 19.63 -21.61 22.36
N ALA A 424 18.40 -21.13 22.62
CA ALA A 424 17.18 -21.90 22.37
C ALA A 424 16.95 -22.16 20.87
N GLU A 425 17.20 -21.20 19.98
CA GLU A 425 17.08 -21.40 18.53
C GLU A 425 18.19 -22.29 17.95
N LEU A 426 19.44 -22.14 18.43
CA LEU A 426 20.53 -23.06 18.07
C LEU A 426 20.24 -24.49 18.50
N LEU A 427 19.66 -24.69 19.70
CA LEU A 427 19.26 -26.00 20.19
C LEU A 427 18.16 -26.65 19.33
N LYS A 428 17.24 -25.85 18.76
CA LYS A 428 16.22 -26.36 17.81
C LYS A 428 16.83 -26.84 16.49
N LEU A 429 17.98 -26.29 16.09
CA LEU A 429 18.65 -26.58 14.81
C LEU A 429 19.82 -27.58 14.95
N CYS A 430 20.32 -27.79 16.17
CA CYS A 430 21.34 -28.79 16.52
C CYS A 430 21.08 -30.24 16.09
N PRO A 431 19.84 -30.76 15.98
CA PRO A 431 19.60 -32.14 15.52
C PRO A 431 20.09 -32.42 14.08
N LEU A 432 20.42 -31.38 13.30
CA LEU A 432 20.92 -31.49 11.93
C LEU A 432 22.45 -31.60 11.85
N ILE A 433 23.17 -31.40 12.97
CA ILE A 433 24.62 -31.52 13.04
C ILE A 433 24.95 -32.94 13.50
N ASP A 434 25.28 -33.81 12.54
CA ASP A 434 25.53 -35.24 12.77
C ASP A 434 26.65 -35.45 13.83
N LYS A 435 26.30 -36.07 14.96
CA LYS A 435 27.22 -36.44 16.06
C LYS A 435 28.09 -37.65 15.70
N LYS A 436 28.74 -37.63 14.54
CA LYS A 436 29.78 -38.60 14.18
C LYS A 436 31.02 -37.83 13.76
N GLY A 437 31.94 -37.66 14.71
CA GLY A 437 33.29 -37.20 14.43
C GLY A 437 33.95 -38.07 13.34
N PRO A 438 34.84 -37.51 12.51
CA PRO A 438 35.45 -38.24 11.41
C PRO A 438 36.33 -39.38 11.97
N LYS A 439 36.13 -40.61 11.45
CA LYS A 439 37.09 -41.70 11.66
C LYS A 439 38.39 -41.38 10.89
N PRO A 440 39.57 -41.70 11.45
CA PRO A 440 40.85 -41.43 10.78
C PRO A 440 40.95 -42.21 9.45
N PRO A 441 41.63 -41.65 8.43
CA PRO A 441 41.65 -42.21 7.09
C PRO A 441 42.48 -43.50 7.05
N GLN A 442 41.85 -44.63 6.71
CA GLN A 442 42.55 -45.86 6.35
C GLN A 442 42.76 -45.91 4.83
N LYS A 443 43.89 -45.32 4.38
CA LYS A 443 44.76 -45.72 3.25
C LYS A 443 45.43 -44.47 2.63
N PRO A 444 46.73 -44.55 2.25
CA PRO A 444 47.41 -43.43 1.60
C PRO A 444 46.88 -43.25 0.16
N MET A 445 46.64 -42.01 -0.23
CA MET A 445 46.37 -41.63 -1.63
C MET A 445 47.62 -41.91 -2.49
N PRO A 446 47.47 -42.44 -3.71
CA PRO A 446 48.56 -42.44 -4.67
C PRO A 446 48.83 -41.01 -5.17
N PRO A 447 50.08 -40.68 -5.56
CA PRO A 447 50.44 -39.32 -5.93
C PRO A 447 49.76 -38.87 -7.23
N LEU A 448 49.36 -37.59 -7.24
CA LEU A 448 48.80 -36.87 -8.38
C LEU A 448 49.74 -36.95 -9.59
N SER A 449 49.35 -37.70 -10.62
CA SER A 449 49.94 -37.58 -11.96
C SER A 449 49.21 -36.48 -12.73
N THR A 450 49.93 -35.39 -12.97
CA THR A 450 49.60 -34.32 -13.90
C THR A 450 49.56 -34.85 -15.34
N SER A 451 48.37 -34.95 -15.94
CA SER A 451 48.20 -34.86 -17.39
C SER A 451 46.71 -34.67 -17.74
N TRP A 452 46.35 -33.47 -18.16
CA TRP A 452 45.12 -33.20 -18.92
C TRP A 452 45.30 -33.75 -20.33
N PRO A 453 44.31 -34.50 -20.86
CA PRO A 453 43.84 -34.22 -22.22
C PRO A 453 42.34 -34.59 -22.37
N TRP A 454 41.48 -34.10 -23.27
CA TRP A 454 41.62 -33.58 -24.62
C TRP A 454 40.47 -32.61 -24.90
N CYS A 455 40.82 -31.47 -25.48
CA CYS A 455 39.96 -30.72 -26.38
C CYS A 455 40.34 -31.22 -27.77
N GLU A 456 39.40 -31.79 -28.52
CA GLU A 456 39.61 -32.06 -29.94
C GLU A 456 38.39 -31.60 -30.74
N ARG A 457 38.67 -30.56 -31.53
CA ARG A 457 37.85 -30.11 -32.65
C ARG A 457 38.26 -30.90 -33.88
N SER A 458 37.32 -30.89 -34.84
CA SER A 458 37.53 -30.92 -36.30
C SER A 458 37.64 -32.31 -36.92
N PRO A 459 37.34 -32.47 -38.23
CA PRO A 459 37.20 -31.48 -39.31
C PRO A 459 35.84 -30.79 -39.41
#